data_AF-A0A9J5WK44-F1
#
_entry.id   AF-A0A9J5WK44-F1
#
_cell.length_a   1.000
_cell.length_b   1.000
_cell.length_c   1.000
_cell.angle_alpha   90.00
_cell.angle_beta   90.00
_cell.angle_gamma   90.00
#
_symmetry.space_group_name_H-M   'P 1'
#
loop_
_entity.id
_entity.type
_entity.pdbx_description
1 polymer ?
#
loop_
_entity_poly.entity_id
_entity_poly.type
_entity_poly.pdbx_seq_one_letter_code
_entity_poly.pdbx_strand_id
1 'polypeptide(L)'
;MEDIEDLLVGNGAGVPPGFRLPVPSAVGVNPKQRKKNGVTKLTVVQDSPAPKIPGTQTIYIKTFGCSHNQSDSEYMAGQLSAFGYALSDNPDEADLWMINTCTVKSPSQSAMDTIISKGRSAKKPLVVAGCVPQGSRNLKELEGVSIVGVQQIDRVVEVVEETLKGHEVRLLTRKTLPALDLPKVRKNKFVEILPINVGCLGACTYCKTKHARGHLGSYTVDSLVGRVKNVIADGVREIWLSSEDTGAYGRDIGVNLPILLNAIVAELPLNGSTMLRIGMTNPPYILEHLKEIADVLCHPCVYSFLHVPVQSGSDSILSAMNREYTVGEFRKVVDTLMELVPGMQIATDIICGFPGETDEDFAQTVDLIKDYKLAQVHISQFYPRPGTPAARMKKVPSNVVKQRSRELTAVFESFTPYIGVEGKVERIWITDIASDGIHLVGHTKGYIQVLVIGPESMMGSSAMVKITSVGRWSVFGEVIEILCQNNEDVPSEEACACSKEQEPCSATSDCCNQNPTLEATTLLRNDPNQDDHSSRNLIGWFLRNRKNQSSKKMDLTSSESKEKQIQDLSHRSAWSLVDIALLSGILLSLFTIVALFLNLGSRSLSSK
;
A
#
# COMPACT_ATOMS: atom_id res chain seq x y z
N MET A 1 -0.73 -19.18 2.21
CA MET A 1 -1.77 -18.13 2.31
C MET A 1 -1.16 -16.94 1.64
N GLU A 2 -1.62 -16.72 0.43
CA GLU A 2 -0.90 -16.13 -0.70
C GLU A 2 -0.93 -14.60 -0.62
N ASP A 3 0.20 -13.96 -0.95
CA ASP A 3 0.28 -12.52 -1.21
C ASP A 3 -0.57 -12.22 -2.47
N ILE A 4 -1.83 -11.85 -2.26
CA ILE A 4 -2.70 -11.30 -3.30
C ILE A 4 -2.25 -9.86 -3.54
N GLU A 5 -1.52 -9.66 -4.62
CA GLU A 5 -1.55 -8.48 -5.50
C GLU A 5 -0.49 -8.68 -6.58
N ASP A 6 -0.86 -9.34 -7.67
CA ASP A 6 -0.28 -9.17 -9.00
C ASP A 6 -1.00 -10.10 -10.00
N LEU A 7 -1.59 -9.53 -11.07
CA LEU A 7 -1.47 -9.95 -12.47
C LEU A 7 -2.44 -9.15 -13.39
N LEU A 8 -1.86 -8.19 -14.14
CA LEU A 8 -2.12 -7.69 -15.51
C LEU A 8 -3.51 -7.23 -15.98
N VAL A 9 -3.60 -5.97 -16.46
CA VAL A 9 -4.36 -5.55 -17.67
C VAL A 9 -3.60 -4.40 -18.37
N GLY A 10 -3.36 -4.55 -19.68
CA GLY A 10 -2.72 -3.54 -20.53
C GLY A 10 -3.70 -2.77 -21.41
N ASN A 11 -3.29 -1.58 -21.85
CA ASN A 11 -3.42 -1.09 -23.23
C ASN A 11 -2.64 0.22 -23.38
N GLY A 12 -1.82 0.30 -24.44
CA GLY A 12 -0.92 1.41 -24.71
C GLY A 12 -1.50 2.51 -25.61
N ALA A 13 -0.88 3.69 -25.55
CA ALA A 13 -0.83 4.66 -26.64
C ALA A 13 0.45 5.50 -26.48
N GLY A 14 1.24 5.58 -27.56
CA GLY A 14 2.56 6.20 -27.59
C GLY A 14 2.55 7.73 -27.67
N VAL A 15 3.67 8.33 -27.24
CA VAL A 15 3.95 9.78 -27.28
C VAL A 15 5.25 10.00 -28.07
N PRO A 16 5.39 11.07 -28.87
CA PRO A 16 6.48 11.22 -29.83
C PRO A 16 7.80 11.72 -29.18
N PRO A 17 8.97 11.49 -29.83
CA PRO A 17 10.29 11.72 -29.22
C PRO A 17 10.81 13.16 -29.40
N GLY A 18 11.41 13.73 -28.36
CA GLY A 18 12.16 14.98 -28.44
C GLY A 18 13.05 15.23 -27.22
N PHE A 19 14.35 15.42 -27.47
CA PHE A 19 15.45 15.80 -26.57
C PHE A 19 16.10 14.72 -25.67
N ARG A 20 17.28 14.26 -26.10
CA ARG A 20 18.23 13.44 -25.32
C ARG A 20 19.11 14.34 -24.45
N LEU A 21 19.18 14.07 -23.15
CA LEU A 21 20.16 14.69 -22.24
C LEU A 21 21.47 13.88 -22.20
N PRO A 22 22.66 14.53 -22.13
CA PRO A 22 23.95 13.84 -22.07
C PRO A 22 24.24 13.27 -20.66
N VAL A 23 24.69 12.01 -20.61
CA VAL A 23 25.10 11.30 -19.38
C VAL A 23 26.56 11.66 -19.01
N PRO A 24 26.88 12.02 -17.75
CA PRO A 24 28.26 12.25 -17.32
C PRO A 24 29.05 10.94 -17.09
N SER A 25 30.27 10.89 -17.60
CA SER A 25 31.20 9.75 -17.49
C SER A 25 31.85 9.67 -16.10
N ALA A 26 31.23 8.99 -15.15
CA ALA A 26 31.91 8.50 -13.94
C ALA A 26 31.14 7.31 -13.32
N VAL A 27 31.30 6.12 -13.89
CA VAL A 27 30.87 4.86 -13.29
C VAL A 27 32.01 3.85 -13.44
N GLY A 28 32.38 3.19 -12.34
CA GLY A 28 33.34 2.09 -12.37
C GLY A 28 32.74 0.90 -13.10
N VAL A 29 33.16 0.68 -14.34
CA VAL A 29 32.78 -0.48 -15.17
C VAL A 29 33.77 -1.59 -14.91
N ASN A 30 33.30 -2.81 -14.63
CA ASN A 30 34.16 -3.98 -14.50
C ASN A 30 33.94 -4.91 -15.72
N PRO A 31 34.75 -4.79 -16.79
CA PRO A 31 34.55 -5.56 -18.01
C PRO A 31 34.96 -7.03 -17.82
N LYS A 32 34.11 -7.97 -18.25
CA LYS A 32 34.37 -9.42 -18.16
C LYS A 32 35.27 -9.88 -19.32
N GLN A 33 36.51 -10.30 -19.03
CA GLN A 33 37.39 -10.87 -20.04
C GLN A 33 36.91 -12.25 -20.53
N ARG A 34 36.69 -12.39 -21.84
CA ARG A 34 36.44 -13.67 -22.52
C ARG A 34 37.76 -14.39 -22.83
N LYS A 35 37.94 -15.61 -22.33
CA LYS A 35 39.03 -16.51 -22.76
C LYS A 35 38.84 -16.90 -24.23
N LYS A 36 39.80 -16.56 -25.09
CA LYS A 36 39.90 -17.04 -26.47
C LYS A 36 40.35 -18.50 -26.48
N ASN A 37 39.56 -19.40 -27.04
CA ASN A 37 40.02 -20.71 -27.48
C ASN A 37 39.51 -20.99 -28.91
N GLY A 38 40.45 -21.35 -29.79
CA GLY A 38 40.32 -22.41 -30.79
C GLY A 38 39.32 -22.23 -31.94
N VAL A 39 39.87 -22.08 -33.15
CA VAL A 39 39.18 -22.17 -34.44
C VAL A 39 38.56 -23.56 -34.64
N THR A 40 37.25 -23.66 -34.92
CA THR A 40 36.70 -24.70 -35.82
C THR A 40 35.29 -24.38 -36.35
N LYS A 41 35.14 -24.53 -37.67
CA LYS A 41 33.93 -24.73 -38.51
C LYS A 41 32.71 -23.80 -38.33
N LEU A 42 32.52 -22.96 -39.35
CA LEU A 42 31.27 -22.27 -39.70
C LEU A 42 30.15 -23.30 -39.96
N THR A 43 29.22 -23.40 -39.03
CA THR A 43 27.88 -23.94 -39.28
C THR A 43 26.96 -22.74 -39.38
N VAL A 44 26.26 -22.61 -40.50
CA VAL A 44 25.25 -21.57 -40.74
C VAL A 44 24.13 -21.76 -39.73
N VAL A 45 24.05 -20.87 -38.74
CA VAL A 45 22.91 -20.74 -37.84
C VAL A 45 21.91 -19.82 -38.53
N GLN A 46 20.83 -20.40 -39.05
CA GLN A 46 19.62 -19.66 -39.38
C GLN A 46 18.91 -19.25 -38.08
N ASP A 47 18.26 -18.08 -38.15
CA ASP A 47 17.50 -17.35 -37.13
C ASP A 47 18.30 -16.64 -36.04
N SER A 48 18.94 -15.54 -36.45
CA SER A 48 19.15 -14.41 -35.54
C SER A 48 17.92 -13.48 -35.62
N PRO A 49 17.31 -13.06 -34.50
CA PRO A 49 16.27 -12.04 -34.54
C PRO A 49 16.84 -10.77 -35.19
N ALA A 50 16.00 -10.06 -35.95
CA ALA A 50 16.36 -8.83 -36.65
C ALA A 50 17.17 -7.89 -35.74
N PRO A 51 18.15 -7.14 -36.29
CA PRO A 51 18.97 -6.24 -35.50
C PRO A 51 18.07 -5.22 -34.79
N LYS A 52 17.92 -5.37 -33.47
CA LYS A 52 17.18 -4.44 -32.63
C LYS A 52 17.94 -3.11 -32.62
N ILE A 53 17.27 -2.03 -33.00
CA ILE A 53 17.84 -0.69 -32.93
C ILE A 53 18.16 -0.41 -31.45
N PRO A 54 19.39 -0.01 -31.09
CA PRO A 54 19.70 0.38 -29.71
C PRO A 54 18.72 1.46 -29.22
N GLY A 55 18.11 1.24 -28.06
CA GLY A 55 17.08 2.11 -27.49
C GLY A 55 15.63 1.71 -27.79
N THR A 56 15.36 0.66 -28.58
CA THR A 56 14.00 0.13 -28.80
C THR A 56 13.73 -1.17 -28.02
N GLN A 57 14.54 -1.43 -26.99
CA GLN A 57 14.40 -2.63 -26.17
C GLN A 57 13.17 -2.52 -25.26
N THR A 58 12.56 -3.67 -25.00
CA THR A 58 11.41 -3.76 -24.10
C THR A 58 11.85 -4.16 -22.69
N ILE A 59 11.35 -3.51 -21.66
CA ILE A 59 11.73 -3.76 -20.26
C ILE A 59 10.54 -4.32 -19.50
N TYR A 60 10.75 -5.44 -18.82
CA TYR A 60 9.79 -6.00 -17.87
C TYR A 60 10.17 -5.58 -16.45
N ILE A 61 9.22 -5.03 -15.70
CA ILE A 61 9.43 -4.58 -14.33
C ILE A 61 8.57 -5.42 -13.37
N LYS A 62 9.22 -6.18 -12.50
CA LYS A 62 8.54 -6.87 -11.40
C LYS A 62 8.86 -6.18 -10.08
N THR A 63 7.82 -5.78 -9.36
CA THR A 63 7.97 -5.13 -8.06
C THR A 63 7.48 -6.03 -6.95
N PHE A 64 8.22 -6.09 -5.85
CA PHE A 64 7.82 -6.75 -4.63
C PHE A 64 7.87 -5.76 -3.46
N GLY A 65 6.91 -5.84 -2.53
CA GLY A 65 7.00 -5.15 -1.25
C GLY A 65 5.91 -4.12 -0.99
N CYS A 66 6.30 -3.00 -0.38
CA CYS A 66 5.39 -1.96 0.09
C CYS A 66 5.13 -0.87 -0.95
N SER A 67 4.20 0.04 -0.64
CA SER A 67 3.86 1.20 -1.46
C SER A 67 5.07 2.06 -1.81
N HIS A 68 6.03 2.27 -0.89
CA HIS A 68 7.27 3.01 -1.22
C HIS A 68 8.06 2.30 -2.33
N ASN A 69 8.16 0.97 -2.27
CA ASN A 69 8.85 0.21 -3.31
C ASN A 69 8.09 0.23 -4.64
N GLN A 70 6.76 0.26 -4.61
CA GLN A 70 5.92 0.49 -5.80
C GLN A 70 6.20 1.87 -6.40
N SER A 71 6.21 2.95 -5.59
CA SER A 71 6.56 4.29 -6.07
C SER A 71 7.97 4.35 -6.68
N ASP A 72 8.96 3.68 -6.09
CA ASP A 72 10.31 3.61 -6.65
C ASP A 72 10.28 2.98 -8.05
N SER A 73 9.48 1.94 -8.26
CA SER A 73 9.30 1.32 -9.58
C SER A 73 8.58 2.23 -10.57
N GLU A 74 7.59 3.01 -10.13
CA GLU A 74 6.88 3.96 -10.99
C GLU A 74 7.80 5.09 -11.49
N TYR A 75 8.69 5.58 -10.62
CA TYR A 75 9.73 6.55 -11.02
C TYR A 75 10.77 5.93 -11.95
N MET A 76 11.19 4.68 -11.70
CA MET A 76 12.12 3.99 -12.60
C MET A 76 11.48 3.73 -13.97
N ALA A 77 10.22 3.29 -14.00
CA ALA A 77 9.43 3.09 -15.20
C ALA A 77 9.26 4.39 -16.00
N GLY A 78 8.96 5.49 -15.32
CA GLY A 78 8.82 6.80 -15.96
C GLY A 78 10.09 7.31 -16.60
N GLN A 79 11.24 7.17 -15.93
CA GLN A 79 12.53 7.55 -16.51
C GLN A 79 12.91 6.69 -17.72
N LEU A 80 12.67 5.38 -17.66
CA LEU A 80 12.92 4.47 -18.77
C LEU A 80 12.01 4.77 -19.97
N SER A 81 10.73 5.05 -19.71
CA SER A 81 9.77 5.45 -20.74
C SER A 81 10.13 6.79 -21.37
N ALA A 82 10.48 7.80 -20.56
CA ALA A 82 10.93 9.11 -21.04
C ALA A 82 12.22 9.03 -21.86
N PHE A 83 13.09 8.06 -21.57
CA PHE A 83 14.28 7.79 -22.38
C PHE A 83 13.97 7.11 -23.73
N GLY A 84 12.83 6.42 -23.82
CA GLY A 84 12.34 5.79 -25.06
C GLY A 84 12.15 4.26 -24.99
N TYR A 85 12.37 3.63 -23.84
CA TYR A 85 12.14 2.20 -23.70
C TYR A 85 10.64 1.87 -23.61
N ALA A 86 10.25 0.77 -24.26
CA ALA A 86 8.91 0.22 -24.10
C ALA A 86 8.85 -0.60 -22.79
N LEU A 87 7.77 -0.44 -22.03
CA LEU A 87 7.50 -1.28 -20.87
C LEU A 87 6.57 -2.41 -21.29
N SER A 88 6.85 -3.64 -20.84
CA SER A 88 5.98 -4.79 -21.05
C SER A 88 5.67 -5.48 -19.74
N ASP A 89 4.42 -5.93 -19.66
CA ASP A 89 3.89 -6.78 -18.61
C ASP A 89 4.20 -8.26 -18.85
N ASN A 90 4.57 -8.63 -20.07
CA ASN A 90 4.96 -9.99 -20.43
C ASN A 90 6.48 -10.16 -20.27
N PRO A 91 6.95 -10.99 -19.31
CA PRO A 91 8.38 -11.23 -19.12
C PRO A 91 9.05 -11.88 -20.34
N ASP A 92 8.33 -12.69 -21.12
CA ASP A 92 8.93 -13.44 -22.23
C ASP A 92 9.30 -12.53 -23.41
N GLU A 93 8.49 -11.51 -23.66
CA GLU A 93 8.68 -10.50 -24.71
C GLU A 93 9.74 -9.45 -24.39
N ALA A 94 10.05 -9.26 -23.09
CA ALA A 94 10.99 -8.25 -22.66
C ALA A 94 12.45 -8.62 -22.95
N ASP A 95 13.25 -7.63 -23.33
CA ASP A 95 14.69 -7.72 -23.56
C ASP A 95 15.50 -7.67 -22.27
N LEU A 96 14.98 -7.03 -21.22
CA LEU A 96 15.62 -6.93 -19.92
C LEU A 96 14.57 -7.08 -18.82
N TRP A 97 14.94 -7.79 -17.74
CA TRP A 97 14.10 -7.85 -16.54
C TRP A 97 14.69 -6.98 -15.44
N MET A 98 13.87 -6.06 -14.94
CA MET A 98 14.14 -5.26 -13.78
C MET A 98 13.29 -5.75 -12.61
N ILE A 99 13.94 -6.14 -11.52
CA ILE A 99 13.28 -6.75 -10.35
C ILE A 99 13.51 -5.80 -9.18
N ASN A 100 12.47 -5.08 -8.77
CA ASN A 100 12.52 -4.19 -7.61
C ASN A 100 12.05 -4.92 -6.34
N THR A 101 12.87 -4.94 -5.31
CA THR A 101 12.80 -5.94 -4.23
C THR A 101 12.77 -5.29 -2.85
N CYS A 102 12.00 -5.87 -1.93
CA CYS A 102 11.81 -5.35 -0.58
C CYS A 102 12.45 -6.23 0.49
N THR A 103 13.10 -5.63 1.50
CA THR A 103 13.70 -6.34 2.63
C THR A 103 12.73 -6.64 3.76
N VAL A 104 11.48 -6.17 3.70
CA VAL A 104 10.57 -6.19 4.85
C VAL A 104 9.95 -7.57 5.08
N LYS A 105 9.71 -8.35 4.02
CA LYS A 105 9.12 -9.70 4.10
C LYS A 105 10.05 -10.73 3.45
N SER A 106 10.34 -11.84 4.15
CA SER A 106 11.22 -12.90 3.64
C SER A 106 10.65 -13.67 2.44
N PRO A 107 9.32 -13.93 2.34
CA PRO A 107 8.74 -14.49 1.11
C PRO A 107 9.05 -13.66 -0.14
N SER A 108 9.07 -12.33 -0.03
CA SER A 108 9.43 -11.44 -1.14
C SER A 108 10.88 -11.66 -1.61
N GLN A 109 11.80 -12.00 -0.70
CA GLN A 109 13.17 -12.34 -1.06
C GLN A 109 13.24 -13.71 -1.78
N SER A 110 12.52 -14.73 -1.30
CA SER A 110 12.46 -16.03 -1.98
C SER A 110 11.81 -15.95 -3.37
N ALA A 111 10.80 -15.09 -3.52
CA ALA A 111 10.18 -14.81 -4.81
C ALA A 111 11.17 -14.12 -5.78
N MET A 112 11.96 -13.15 -5.28
CA MET A 112 13.06 -12.55 -6.04
C MET A 112 14.06 -13.60 -6.51
N ASP A 113 14.53 -14.49 -5.62
CA ASP A 113 15.53 -15.52 -5.96
C ASP A 113 15.01 -16.44 -7.09
N THR A 114 13.73 -16.76 -7.03
CA THR A 114 13.04 -17.57 -8.06
C THR A 114 13.03 -16.85 -9.41
N ILE A 115 12.69 -15.57 -9.45
CA ILE A 115 12.64 -14.80 -10.70
C ILE A 115 14.04 -14.56 -11.27
N ILE A 116 15.03 -14.24 -10.44
CA ILE A 116 16.44 -14.13 -10.87
C ILE A 116 16.90 -15.44 -11.52
N SER A 117 16.60 -16.58 -10.90
CA SER A 117 16.96 -17.89 -11.42
C SER A 117 16.28 -18.20 -12.76
N LYS A 118 15.00 -17.84 -12.91
CA LYS A 118 14.27 -17.96 -14.19
C LYS A 118 14.89 -17.07 -15.26
N GLY A 119 15.17 -15.80 -14.95
CA GLY A 119 15.77 -14.86 -15.90
C GLY A 119 17.16 -15.28 -16.36
N ARG A 120 17.99 -15.81 -15.45
CA ARG A 120 19.29 -16.41 -15.78
C ARG A 120 19.15 -17.60 -16.73
N SER A 121 18.18 -18.48 -16.46
CA SER A 121 17.91 -19.64 -17.30
C SER A 121 17.43 -19.24 -18.70
N ALA A 122 16.63 -18.18 -18.78
CA ALA A 122 16.18 -17.55 -20.02
C ALA A 122 17.24 -16.64 -20.69
N LYS A 123 18.45 -16.53 -20.10
CA LYS A 123 19.55 -15.67 -20.57
C LYS A 123 19.15 -14.19 -20.75
N LYS A 124 18.20 -13.73 -19.95
CA LYS A 124 17.78 -12.32 -19.93
C LYS A 124 18.80 -11.49 -19.15
N PRO A 125 19.23 -10.31 -19.64
CA PRO A 125 19.88 -9.28 -18.83
C PRO A 125 19.03 -8.95 -17.59
N LEU A 126 19.68 -8.82 -16.43
CA LEU A 126 19.01 -8.64 -15.14
C LEU A 126 19.51 -7.38 -14.42
N VAL A 127 18.54 -6.56 -13.99
CA VAL A 127 18.76 -5.45 -13.05
C VAL A 127 17.95 -5.73 -11.79
N VAL A 128 18.60 -5.69 -10.63
CA VAL A 128 17.95 -5.82 -9.33
C VAL A 128 17.98 -4.47 -8.63
N ALA A 129 16.79 -3.96 -8.31
CA ALA A 129 16.60 -2.70 -7.60
C ALA A 129 16.04 -2.92 -6.19
N GLY A 130 16.02 -1.85 -5.41
CA GLY A 130 15.26 -1.80 -4.16
C GLY A 130 16.07 -2.09 -2.90
N CYS A 131 15.35 -2.42 -1.84
CA CYS A 131 15.90 -2.52 -0.49
C CYS A 131 16.85 -3.72 -0.32
N VAL A 132 16.60 -4.85 -0.98
CA VAL A 132 17.40 -6.08 -0.79
C VAL A 132 18.84 -5.90 -1.22
N PRO A 133 19.14 -5.47 -2.46
CA PRO A 133 20.52 -5.25 -2.86
C PRO A 133 21.23 -4.17 -2.03
N GLN A 134 20.48 -3.19 -1.51
CA GLN A 134 21.04 -2.13 -0.67
C GLN A 134 21.38 -2.60 0.75
N GLY A 135 20.47 -3.36 1.39
CA GLY A 135 20.61 -3.84 2.77
C GLY A 135 21.30 -5.19 2.92
N SER A 136 21.55 -5.93 1.83
CA SER A 136 22.20 -7.25 1.82
C SER A 136 23.04 -7.45 0.55
N ARG A 137 24.11 -6.64 0.44
CA ARG A 137 24.94 -6.48 -0.76
C ARG A 137 25.69 -7.75 -1.23
N ASN A 138 25.93 -8.69 -0.32
CA ASN A 138 26.78 -9.87 -0.54
C ASN A 138 25.97 -11.17 -0.71
N LEU A 139 24.70 -11.07 -1.12
CA LEU A 139 23.90 -12.25 -1.47
C LEU A 139 24.44 -12.89 -2.75
N LYS A 140 24.58 -14.21 -2.77
CA LYS A 140 25.11 -14.97 -3.91
C LYS A 140 24.20 -14.82 -5.13
N GLU A 141 22.91 -14.66 -4.88
CA GLU A 141 21.87 -14.44 -5.88
C GLU A 141 22.09 -13.13 -6.64
N LEU A 142 22.82 -12.17 -6.06
CA LEU A 142 23.16 -10.89 -6.69
C LEU A 142 24.51 -10.91 -7.43
N GLU A 143 25.18 -12.06 -7.57
CA GLU A 143 26.39 -12.15 -8.37
C GLU A 143 26.06 -12.13 -9.87
N GLY A 144 26.76 -11.32 -10.67
CA GLY A 144 26.54 -11.28 -12.12
C GLY A 144 25.23 -10.61 -12.54
N VAL A 145 24.60 -9.81 -11.66
CA VAL A 145 23.43 -8.99 -11.99
C VAL A 145 23.74 -7.53 -11.70
N SER A 146 23.20 -6.62 -12.52
CA SER A 146 23.34 -5.19 -12.27
C SER A 146 22.41 -4.74 -11.14
N ILE A 147 22.78 -3.67 -10.44
CA ILE A 147 22.13 -3.24 -9.20
C ILE A 147 21.86 -1.74 -9.20
N VAL A 148 20.63 -1.38 -8.80
CA VAL A 148 20.20 -0.01 -8.51
C VAL A 148 19.76 0.10 -7.04
N GLY A 149 20.47 0.91 -6.25
CA GLY A 149 20.11 1.18 -4.86
C GLY A 149 18.90 2.11 -4.74
N VAL A 150 18.20 2.03 -3.60
CA VAL A 150 16.98 2.83 -3.31
C VAL A 150 17.17 4.36 -3.38
N GLN A 151 18.40 4.85 -3.24
CA GLN A 151 18.73 6.29 -3.31
C GLN A 151 19.32 6.70 -4.67
N GLN A 152 19.35 5.79 -5.65
CA GLN A 152 19.95 6.02 -6.97
C GLN A 152 19.00 5.66 -8.12
N ILE A 153 17.69 5.67 -7.84
CA ILE A 153 16.65 5.38 -8.83
C ILE A 153 16.64 6.39 -9.97
N ASP A 154 17.17 7.60 -9.75
CA ASP A 154 17.41 8.68 -10.73
C ASP A 154 18.42 8.31 -11.83
N ARG A 155 19.17 7.21 -11.63
CA ARG A 155 20.20 6.73 -12.57
C ARG A 155 19.87 5.37 -13.16
N VAL A 156 18.61 4.94 -13.08
CA VAL A 156 18.18 3.62 -13.57
C VAL A 156 18.49 3.42 -15.05
N VAL A 157 18.35 4.47 -15.86
CA VAL A 157 18.60 4.44 -17.31
C VAL A 157 20.05 4.05 -17.60
N GLU A 158 21.01 4.63 -16.87
CA GLU A 158 22.43 4.32 -17.03
C GLU A 158 22.72 2.85 -16.75
N VAL A 159 22.12 2.30 -15.69
CA VAL A 159 22.30 0.90 -15.31
C VAL A 159 21.69 -0.03 -16.35
N VAL A 160 20.49 0.28 -16.85
CA VAL A 160 19.82 -0.52 -17.88
C VAL A 160 20.62 -0.52 -19.18
N GLU A 161 21.07 0.65 -19.67
CA GLU A 161 21.87 0.77 -20.88
C GLU A 161 23.16 -0.07 -20.83
N GLU A 162 23.90 0.01 -19.73
CA GLU A 162 25.13 -0.76 -19.56
C GLU A 162 24.85 -2.26 -19.41
N THR A 163 23.74 -2.62 -18.77
CA THR A 163 23.32 -4.03 -18.61
C THR A 163 22.95 -4.66 -19.96
N LEU A 164 22.26 -3.91 -20.83
CA LEU A 164 21.96 -4.34 -22.19
C LEU A 164 23.22 -4.54 -23.06
N LYS A 165 24.29 -3.79 -22.80
CA LYS A 165 25.61 -3.98 -23.42
C LYS A 165 26.39 -5.19 -22.86
N GLY A 166 25.84 -5.85 -21.83
CA GLY A 166 26.46 -7.00 -21.17
C GLY A 166 27.43 -6.64 -20.04
N HIS A 167 27.41 -5.38 -19.57
CA HIS A 167 28.18 -4.96 -18.41
C HIS A 167 27.39 -5.19 -17.10
N GLU A 168 28.12 -5.43 -16.02
CA GLU A 168 27.55 -5.42 -14.66
C GLU A 168 27.83 -4.06 -14.03
N VAL A 169 26.77 -3.36 -13.62
CA VAL A 169 26.87 -2.06 -12.95
C VAL A 169 26.28 -2.14 -11.56
N ARG A 170 26.94 -1.56 -10.56
CA ARG A 170 26.45 -1.51 -9.17
C ARG A 170 26.41 -0.08 -8.66
N LEU A 171 25.21 0.48 -8.56
CA LEU A 171 24.96 1.78 -7.95
C LEU A 171 24.40 1.61 -6.53
N LEU A 172 25.26 1.66 -5.52
CA LEU A 172 24.92 1.46 -4.10
C LEU A 172 25.40 2.61 -3.19
N THR A 173 25.86 3.70 -3.79
CA THR A 173 26.35 4.88 -3.08
C THR A 173 25.18 5.61 -2.44
N ARG A 174 25.37 6.07 -1.19
CA ARG A 174 24.37 6.88 -0.50
C ARG A 174 24.46 8.32 -1.00
N LYS A 175 23.36 8.83 -1.57
CA LYS A 175 23.23 10.19 -2.11
C LYS A 175 22.08 10.93 -1.39
N THR A 176 21.87 12.17 -1.80
CA THR A 176 20.70 13.01 -1.49
C THR A 176 19.38 12.32 -1.88
N LEU A 177 18.27 12.82 -1.35
CA LEU A 177 16.93 12.36 -1.71
C LEU A 177 16.72 12.40 -3.24
N PRO A 178 16.11 11.37 -3.86
CA PRO A 178 15.67 11.45 -5.25
C PRO A 178 14.70 12.62 -5.45
N ALA A 179 14.74 13.28 -6.60
CA ALA A 179 13.83 14.39 -6.85
C ALA A 179 12.38 13.90 -7.02
N LEU A 180 11.40 14.66 -6.52
CA LEU A 180 9.96 14.32 -6.62
C LEU A 180 9.34 14.61 -8.00
N ASP A 181 10.04 15.39 -8.83
CA ASP A 181 9.66 15.77 -10.19
C ASP A 181 10.21 14.80 -11.25
N LEU A 182 10.84 13.70 -10.84
CA LEU A 182 11.24 12.65 -11.76
C LEU A 182 10.03 12.13 -12.56
N PRO A 183 10.22 11.81 -13.86
CA PRO A 183 9.17 11.18 -14.66
C PRO A 183 8.64 9.92 -13.96
N LYS A 184 7.31 9.77 -13.94
CA LYS A 184 6.64 8.68 -13.23
C LYS A 184 5.56 8.06 -14.11
N VAL A 185 5.61 6.74 -14.27
CA VAL A 185 4.54 5.95 -14.92
C VAL A 185 3.83 5.18 -13.82
N ARG A 186 2.59 5.59 -13.51
CA ARG A 186 1.77 4.99 -12.45
C ARG A 186 1.23 3.64 -12.88
N LYS A 187 1.23 2.65 -11.97
CA LYS A 187 0.55 1.37 -12.21
C LYS A 187 -0.96 1.57 -12.28
N ASN A 188 -1.48 2.42 -11.39
CA ASN A 188 -2.87 2.86 -11.40
C ASN A 188 -2.91 4.37 -11.64
N LYS A 189 -3.46 4.80 -12.78
CA LYS A 189 -3.53 6.23 -13.15
C LYS A 189 -4.29 7.10 -12.16
N PHE A 190 -5.19 6.51 -11.35
CA PHE A 190 -5.99 7.23 -10.37
C PHE A 190 -5.34 7.31 -8.98
N VAL A 191 -4.18 6.67 -8.76
CA VAL A 191 -3.50 6.62 -7.45
C VAL A 191 -2.10 7.20 -7.56
N GLU A 192 -1.79 8.23 -6.77
CA GLU A 192 -0.43 8.69 -6.56
C GLU A 192 0.09 8.16 -5.23
N ILE A 193 1.13 7.33 -5.27
CA ILE A 193 1.92 7.01 -4.07
C ILE A 193 2.97 8.10 -3.90
N LEU A 194 2.88 8.90 -2.84
CA LEU A 194 3.76 10.05 -2.58
C LEU A 194 4.69 9.75 -1.39
N PRO A 195 5.99 9.44 -1.62
CA PRO A 195 6.96 9.33 -0.55
C PRO A 195 7.20 10.71 0.09
N ILE A 196 6.93 10.85 1.39
CA ILE A 196 7.12 12.12 2.11
C ILE A 196 8.51 12.25 2.75
N ASN A 197 9.17 11.12 2.98
CA ASN A 197 10.55 11.02 3.42
C ASN A 197 11.12 9.66 2.99
N VAL A 198 12.45 9.50 3.11
CA VAL A 198 13.09 8.20 3.07
C VAL A 198 13.83 7.93 4.37
N GLY A 199 14.06 6.66 4.67
CA GLY A 199 14.81 6.24 5.83
C GLY A 199 13.99 6.26 7.11
N CYS A 200 14.62 5.84 8.21
CA CYS A 200 13.94 5.62 9.47
C CYS A 200 14.83 6.05 10.65
N LEU A 201 14.22 6.63 11.68
CA LEU A 201 14.91 6.96 12.93
C LEU A 201 15.11 5.73 13.81
N GLY A 202 14.17 4.77 13.76
CA GLY A 202 14.14 3.60 14.64
C GLY A 202 15.38 2.70 14.57
N ALA A 203 15.56 1.93 15.65
CA ALA A 203 16.68 0.99 15.82
C ALA A 203 16.19 -0.43 16.16
N CYS A 204 15.07 -0.85 15.57
CA CYS A 204 14.45 -2.14 15.85
C CYS A 204 15.43 -3.30 15.63
N THR A 205 15.47 -4.27 16.56
CA THR A 205 16.46 -5.36 16.56
C THR A 205 16.31 -6.33 15.39
N TYR A 206 15.20 -6.31 14.68
CA TYR A 206 14.88 -7.23 13.57
C TYR A 206 14.81 -6.57 12.19
N CYS A 207 14.62 -5.26 12.14
CA CYS A 207 14.28 -4.56 10.91
C CYS A 207 15.54 -4.21 10.10
N LYS A 208 15.44 -4.27 8.76
CA LYS A 208 16.52 -3.86 7.83
C LYS A 208 16.30 -2.51 7.15
N THR A 209 15.20 -1.84 7.45
CA THR A 209 14.83 -0.57 6.81
C THR A 209 15.93 0.48 6.89
N LYS A 210 16.51 0.75 8.08
CA LYS A 210 17.61 1.72 8.23
C LYS A 210 18.89 1.31 7.49
N HIS A 211 19.16 0.00 7.37
CA HIS A 211 20.29 -0.50 6.58
C HIS A 211 20.08 -0.28 5.08
N ALA A 212 18.85 -0.46 4.60
CA ALA A 212 18.47 -0.28 3.20
C ALA A 212 18.29 1.21 2.84
N ARG A 213 17.37 1.92 3.48
CA ARG A 213 16.96 3.29 3.11
C ARG A 213 17.72 4.40 3.85
N GLY A 214 18.52 4.06 4.87
CA GLY A 214 19.35 5.03 5.59
C GLY A 214 18.64 5.74 6.74
N HIS A 215 19.19 6.87 7.15
CA HIS A 215 18.61 7.76 8.15
C HIS A 215 17.46 8.57 7.53
N LEU A 216 16.60 9.11 8.39
CA LEU A 216 15.52 9.99 7.99
C LEU A 216 16.06 11.15 7.13
N GLY A 217 15.48 11.29 5.94
CA GLY A 217 15.61 12.46 5.08
C GLY A 217 14.24 12.83 4.55
N SER A 218 13.72 13.99 4.95
CA SER A 218 12.38 14.47 4.61
C SER A 218 12.40 15.43 3.42
N TYR A 219 11.35 15.35 2.58
CA TYR A 219 11.10 16.38 1.57
C TYR A 219 10.50 17.63 2.21
N THR A 220 10.77 18.80 1.63
CA THR A 220 10.18 20.06 2.11
C THR A 220 8.67 20.08 1.90
N VAL A 221 7.94 20.80 2.76
CA VAL A 221 6.48 20.95 2.66
C VAL A 221 6.09 21.49 1.28
N ASP A 222 6.76 22.56 0.82
CA ASP A 222 6.47 23.19 -0.47
C ASP A 222 6.65 22.20 -1.65
N SER A 223 7.70 21.38 -1.62
CA SER A 223 7.91 20.37 -2.67
C SER A 223 6.82 19.30 -2.70
N LEU A 224 6.31 18.88 -1.53
CA LEU A 224 5.25 17.89 -1.41
C LEU A 224 3.90 18.49 -1.82
N VAL A 225 3.60 19.71 -1.38
CA VAL A 225 2.41 20.47 -1.76
C VAL A 225 2.38 20.74 -3.27
N GLY A 226 3.51 21.16 -3.86
CA GLY A 226 3.64 21.34 -5.29
C GLY A 226 3.38 20.04 -6.07
N ARG A 227 3.90 18.91 -5.57
CA ARG A 227 3.61 17.60 -6.15
C ARG A 227 2.13 17.24 -6.05
N VAL A 228 1.49 17.47 -4.90
CA VAL A 228 0.05 17.24 -4.70
C VAL A 228 -0.79 18.02 -5.72
N LYS A 229 -0.49 19.31 -5.93
CA LYS A 229 -1.17 20.15 -6.93
C LYS A 229 -1.09 19.55 -8.33
N ASN A 230 0.12 19.15 -8.74
CA ASN A 230 0.36 18.59 -10.07
C ASN A 230 -0.43 17.29 -10.27
N VAL A 231 -0.43 16.38 -9.29
CA VAL A 231 -1.11 15.09 -9.46
C VAL A 231 -2.63 15.20 -9.42
N ILE A 232 -3.17 16.18 -8.68
CA ILE A 232 -4.61 16.48 -8.75
C ILE A 232 -4.98 16.95 -10.16
N ALA A 233 -4.16 17.83 -10.77
CA ALA A 233 -4.35 18.29 -12.14
C ALA A 233 -4.23 17.15 -13.17
N ASP A 234 -3.37 16.14 -12.92
CA ASP A 234 -3.26 14.92 -13.74
C ASP A 234 -4.52 14.01 -13.66
N GLY A 235 -5.48 14.31 -12.80
CA GLY A 235 -6.70 13.52 -12.61
C GLY A 235 -6.58 12.40 -11.58
N VAL A 236 -5.60 12.45 -10.68
CA VAL A 236 -5.49 11.49 -9.55
C VAL A 236 -6.67 11.63 -8.59
N ARG A 237 -7.16 10.49 -8.11
CA ARG A 237 -8.32 10.38 -7.20
C ARG A 237 -7.92 9.93 -5.81
N GLU A 238 -6.77 9.29 -5.65
CA GLU A 238 -6.23 8.96 -4.34
C GLU A 238 -4.74 9.32 -4.23
N ILE A 239 -4.37 9.95 -3.13
CA ILE A 239 -2.98 10.26 -2.79
C ILE A 239 -2.62 9.44 -1.56
N TRP A 240 -1.67 8.52 -1.70
CA TRP A 240 -1.17 7.70 -0.62
C TRP A 240 0.15 8.25 -0.11
N LEU A 241 0.13 8.87 1.07
CA LEU A 241 1.38 9.28 1.73
C LEU A 241 2.14 8.03 2.16
N SER A 242 3.35 7.89 1.64
CA SER A 242 4.20 6.72 1.90
C SER A 242 5.44 7.14 2.68
N SER A 243 5.81 6.32 3.66
CA SER A 243 7.01 6.47 4.47
C SER A 243 7.32 5.15 5.17
N GLU A 244 8.57 5.01 5.63
CA GLU A 244 8.93 4.02 6.63
C GLU A 244 8.24 4.25 7.97
N ASP A 245 7.95 5.51 8.29
CA ASP A 245 7.22 5.96 9.47
C ASP A 245 6.73 7.40 9.24
N THR A 246 5.46 7.55 8.88
CA THR A 246 4.93 8.88 8.56
C THR A 246 4.97 9.84 9.75
N GLY A 247 4.80 9.34 10.98
CA GLY A 247 4.87 10.17 12.19
C GLY A 247 6.25 10.81 12.39
N ALA A 248 7.32 10.22 11.85
CA ALA A 248 8.67 10.75 11.97
C ALA A 248 8.97 11.89 10.98
N TYR A 249 8.07 12.19 10.04
CA TYR A 249 8.29 13.21 9.01
C TYR A 249 8.66 14.58 9.61
N GLY A 250 9.62 15.25 8.97
CA GLY A 250 9.92 16.66 9.24
C GLY A 250 10.89 16.90 10.40
N ARG A 251 11.12 15.90 11.28
CA ARG A 251 11.98 16.04 12.46
C ARG A 251 13.43 16.42 12.12
N ASP A 252 13.91 16.03 10.94
CA ASP A 252 15.24 16.34 10.42
C ASP A 252 15.34 17.73 9.75
N ILE A 253 14.21 18.36 9.42
CA ILE A 253 14.14 19.66 8.73
C ILE A 253 13.39 20.74 9.55
N GLY A 254 13.09 20.46 10.82
CA GLY A 254 12.48 21.42 11.74
C GLY A 254 10.98 21.63 11.56
N VAL A 255 10.26 20.71 10.92
CA VAL A 255 8.79 20.68 10.83
C VAL A 255 8.23 19.37 11.40
N ASN A 256 6.92 19.15 11.30
CA ASN A 256 6.28 17.92 11.75
C ASN A 256 5.15 17.47 10.79
N LEU A 257 4.64 16.27 11.03
CA LEU A 257 3.57 15.68 10.20
C LEU A 257 2.29 16.55 10.16
N PRO A 258 1.75 17.08 11.27
CA PRO A 258 0.58 17.96 11.22
C PRO A 258 0.74 19.18 10.30
N ILE A 259 1.91 19.83 10.29
CA ILE A 259 2.15 20.98 9.40
C ILE A 259 2.00 20.56 7.94
N LEU A 260 2.63 19.45 7.55
CA LEU A 260 2.51 18.90 6.19
C LEU A 260 1.06 18.53 5.86
N LEU A 261 0.39 17.80 6.75
CA LEU A 261 -0.97 17.34 6.53
C LEU A 261 -1.93 18.51 6.34
N ASN A 262 -1.85 19.55 7.18
CA ASN A 262 -2.65 20.76 7.05
C ASN A 262 -2.38 21.49 5.72
N ALA A 263 -1.12 21.56 5.30
CA ALA A 263 -0.77 22.15 4.01
C ALA A 263 -1.32 21.33 2.82
N ILE A 264 -1.31 20.00 2.90
CA ILE A 264 -1.87 19.13 1.85
C ILE A 264 -3.40 19.23 1.79
N VAL A 265 -4.10 19.14 2.93
CA VAL A 265 -5.58 19.17 2.93
C VAL A 265 -6.14 20.49 2.44
N ALA A 266 -5.41 21.61 2.62
CA ALA A 266 -5.76 22.91 2.07
C ALA A 266 -5.82 22.93 0.53
N GLU A 267 -5.10 22.02 -0.13
CA GLU A 267 -5.08 21.91 -1.59
C GLU A 267 -6.02 20.82 -2.11
N LEU A 268 -6.67 20.04 -1.22
CA LEU A 268 -7.61 19.01 -1.63
C LEU A 268 -8.94 19.63 -2.08
N PRO A 269 -9.55 19.11 -3.16
CA PRO A 269 -10.79 19.63 -3.69
C PRO A 269 -11.98 19.33 -2.75
N LEU A 270 -12.70 20.38 -2.34
CA LEU A 270 -13.80 20.29 -1.35
C LEU A 270 -14.97 19.38 -1.78
N ASN A 271 -15.12 19.10 -3.07
CA ASN A 271 -16.13 18.17 -3.60
C ASN A 271 -15.80 16.68 -3.29
N GLY A 272 -14.63 16.41 -2.70
CA GLY A 272 -14.16 15.07 -2.40
C GLY A 272 -13.82 14.28 -3.64
N SER A 273 -13.33 14.92 -4.70
CA SER A 273 -12.87 14.24 -5.91
C SER A 273 -11.56 13.49 -5.71
N THR A 274 -10.73 13.96 -4.79
CA THR A 274 -9.44 13.36 -4.46
C THR A 274 -9.36 13.09 -2.97
N MET A 275 -9.05 11.85 -2.60
CA MET A 275 -8.89 11.39 -1.23
C MET A 275 -7.42 11.27 -0.83
N LEU A 276 -7.10 11.64 0.40
CA LEU A 276 -5.79 11.47 1.00
C LEU A 276 -5.80 10.26 1.93
N ARG A 277 -4.84 9.36 1.74
CA ARG A 277 -4.56 8.24 2.65
C ARG A 277 -3.25 8.48 3.38
N ILE A 278 -3.31 8.54 4.70
CA ILE A 278 -2.11 8.64 5.53
C ILE A 278 -1.48 7.24 5.65
N GLY A 279 -0.17 7.17 5.46
CA GLY A 279 0.60 5.94 5.57
C GLY A 279 0.74 5.42 7.00
N MET A 280 1.51 4.34 7.14
CA MET A 280 1.83 3.74 8.43
C MET A 280 2.57 4.72 9.35
N THR A 281 2.25 4.71 10.64
CA THR A 281 2.96 5.47 11.68
C THR A 281 3.19 4.63 12.91
N ASN A 282 4.37 4.75 13.55
CA ASN A 282 4.62 4.08 14.82
C ASN A 282 4.11 4.94 16.00
N PRO A 283 3.69 4.32 17.13
CA PRO A 283 3.18 5.04 18.29
C PRO A 283 4.03 6.23 18.82
N PRO A 284 5.37 6.14 18.95
CA PRO A 284 6.17 7.19 19.59
C PRO A 284 5.98 8.57 18.95
N TYR A 285 5.96 8.63 17.62
CA TYR A 285 5.93 9.90 16.90
C TYR A 285 4.52 10.44 16.71
N ILE A 286 3.52 9.58 16.52
CA ILE A 286 2.13 10.04 16.44
C ILE A 286 1.61 10.53 17.80
N LEU A 287 2.09 9.96 18.91
CA LEU A 287 1.68 10.37 20.26
C LEU A 287 1.98 11.85 20.55
N GLU A 288 3.04 12.41 19.95
CA GLU A 288 3.41 13.83 20.10
C GLU A 288 2.35 14.78 19.51
N HIS A 289 1.55 14.31 18.54
CA HIS A 289 0.65 15.12 17.72
C HIS A 289 -0.73 14.47 17.50
N LEU A 290 -1.15 13.63 18.43
CA LEU A 290 -2.27 12.70 18.24
C LEU A 290 -3.59 13.42 17.97
N LYS A 291 -3.85 14.55 18.62
CA LYS A 291 -5.09 15.32 18.46
C LYS A 291 -5.12 16.05 17.13
N GLU A 292 -4.03 16.71 16.77
CA GLU A 292 -3.92 17.41 15.49
C GLU A 292 -4.03 16.45 14.30
N ILE A 293 -3.51 15.22 14.43
CA ILE A 293 -3.67 14.17 13.41
C ILE A 293 -5.12 13.66 13.38
N ALA A 294 -5.78 13.50 14.53
CA ALA A 294 -7.20 13.16 14.58
C ALA A 294 -8.07 14.22 13.87
N ASP A 295 -7.78 15.51 14.09
CA ASP A 295 -8.49 16.62 13.43
C ASP A 295 -8.34 16.55 11.89
N VAL A 296 -7.14 16.23 11.39
CA VAL A 296 -6.91 16.01 9.95
C VAL A 296 -7.68 14.79 9.44
N LEU A 297 -7.70 13.68 10.18
CA LEU A 297 -8.42 12.46 9.78
C LEU A 297 -9.94 12.67 9.69
N CYS A 298 -10.48 13.66 10.41
CA CYS A 298 -11.88 14.10 10.30
C CYS A 298 -12.19 14.88 9.01
N HIS A 299 -11.19 15.41 8.31
CA HIS A 299 -11.38 16.19 7.08
C HIS A 299 -12.11 15.35 6.01
N PRO A 300 -13.12 15.87 5.28
CA PRO A 300 -13.95 15.11 4.35
C PRO A 300 -13.16 14.41 3.23
N CYS A 301 -12.02 14.96 2.84
CA CYS A 301 -11.16 14.39 1.79
C CYS A 301 -9.99 13.53 2.32
N VAL A 302 -9.98 13.14 3.60
CA VAL A 302 -8.94 12.28 4.19
C VAL A 302 -9.57 10.97 4.66
N TYR A 303 -9.05 9.81 4.29
CA TYR A 303 -9.61 8.54 4.78
C TYR A 303 -9.52 8.46 6.31
N SER A 304 -10.61 8.04 6.97
CA SER A 304 -10.64 7.75 8.41
C SER A 304 -10.05 6.36 8.67
N PHE A 305 -8.80 6.19 8.24
CA PHE A 305 -8.04 4.96 8.31
C PHE A 305 -6.59 5.27 8.67
N LEU A 306 -6.02 4.46 9.56
CA LEU A 306 -4.60 4.57 9.87
C LEU A 306 -4.00 3.19 10.19
N HIS A 307 -2.80 2.96 9.68
CA HIS A 307 -2.03 1.76 10.02
C HIS A 307 -1.07 2.08 11.18
N VAL A 308 -1.34 1.48 12.35
CA VAL A 308 -0.54 1.62 13.56
C VAL A 308 -0.03 0.25 14.00
N PRO A 309 1.23 -0.13 13.69
CA PRO A 309 1.72 -1.47 13.96
C PRO A 309 2.16 -1.62 15.42
N VAL A 310 1.56 -2.57 16.15
CA VAL A 310 1.95 -2.86 17.54
C VAL A 310 3.10 -3.86 17.63
N GLN A 311 3.18 -4.81 16.69
CA GLN A 311 4.16 -5.90 16.57
C GLN A 311 4.04 -7.03 17.59
N SER A 312 3.74 -6.73 18.85
CA SER A 312 3.47 -7.70 19.92
C SER A 312 2.59 -7.10 20.99
N GLY A 313 1.76 -7.90 21.65
CA GLY A 313 0.98 -7.47 22.82
C GLY A 313 1.70 -7.63 24.15
N SER A 314 3.02 -7.93 24.15
CA SER A 314 3.85 -8.01 25.36
C SER A 314 4.93 -6.94 25.38
N ASP A 315 4.97 -6.13 26.45
CA ASP A 315 6.00 -5.11 26.66
C ASP A 315 7.41 -5.72 26.77
N SER A 316 7.52 -6.96 27.27
CA SER A 316 8.80 -7.67 27.35
C SER A 316 9.38 -7.89 25.95
N ILE A 317 8.51 -8.26 25.00
CA ILE A 317 8.86 -8.52 23.61
C ILE A 317 9.03 -7.23 22.83
N LEU A 318 8.22 -6.20 23.08
CA LEU A 318 8.43 -4.87 22.50
C LEU A 318 9.80 -4.29 22.89
N SER A 319 10.20 -4.44 24.16
CA SER A 319 11.53 -4.05 24.63
C SER A 319 12.64 -4.87 23.95
N ALA A 320 12.47 -6.20 23.82
CA ALA A 320 13.43 -7.06 23.12
C ALA A 320 13.52 -6.75 21.60
N MET A 321 12.43 -6.29 21.01
CA MET A 321 12.36 -5.75 19.66
C MET A 321 13.05 -4.37 19.53
N ASN A 322 13.41 -3.74 20.64
CA ASN A 322 13.86 -2.35 20.75
C ASN A 322 12.84 -1.37 20.16
N ARG A 323 11.57 -1.53 20.57
CA ARG A 323 10.50 -0.55 20.35
C ARG A 323 10.55 0.50 21.46
N GLU A 324 10.38 1.76 21.08
CA GLU A 324 10.38 2.93 21.97
C GLU A 324 8.95 3.25 22.47
N TYR A 325 8.10 2.24 22.54
CA TYR A 325 6.73 2.34 23.03
C TYR A 325 6.30 1.04 23.71
N THR A 326 5.25 1.17 24.52
CA THR A 326 4.57 0.10 25.25
C THR A 326 3.22 -0.25 24.61
N VAL A 327 2.64 -1.37 25.02
CA VAL A 327 1.26 -1.74 24.67
C VAL A 327 0.27 -0.68 25.18
N GLY A 328 0.49 -0.12 26.37
CA GLY A 328 -0.35 0.95 26.91
C GLY A 328 -0.35 2.22 26.04
N GLU A 329 0.79 2.58 25.49
CA GLU A 329 0.93 3.70 24.54
C GLU A 329 0.25 3.41 23.20
N PHE A 330 0.35 2.17 22.69
CA PHE A 330 -0.42 1.74 21.53
C PHE A 330 -1.93 1.85 21.79
N ARG A 331 -2.41 1.35 22.94
CA ARG A 331 -3.82 1.45 23.35
C ARG A 331 -4.27 2.92 23.38
N LYS A 332 -3.48 3.79 23.99
CA LYS A 332 -3.75 5.24 24.03
C LYS A 332 -3.93 5.84 22.62
N VAL A 333 -3.09 5.47 21.66
CA VAL A 333 -3.23 5.92 20.26
C VAL A 333 -4.56 5.43 19.67
N VAL A 334 -4.83 4.13 19.76
CA VAL A 334 -6.03 3.52 19.16
C VAL A 334 -7.30 4.08 19.79
N ASP A 335 -7.38 4.11 21.12
CA ASP A 335 -8.56 4.55 21.87
C ASP A 335 -8.87 6.02 21.55
N THR A 336 -7.85 6.89 21.54
CA THR A 336 -8.03 8.31 21.22
C THR A 336 -8.50 8.52 19.78
N LEU A 337 -7.93 7.79 18.80
CA LEU A 337 -8.34 7.92 17.41
C LEU A 337 -9.77 7.41 17.17
N MET A 338 -10.14 6.29 17.80
CA MET A 338 -11.51 5.75 17.73
C MET A 338 -12.54 6.67 18.40
N GLU A 339 -12.14 7.40 19.45
CA GLU A 339 -12.99 8.37 20.12
C GLU A 339 -13.17 9.66 19.29
N LEU A 340 -12.07 10.21 18.75
CA LEU A 340 -12.07 11.52 18.10
C LEU A 340 -12.46 11.48 16.62
N VAL A 341 -12.23 10.36 15.92
CA VAL A 341 -12.44 10.25 14.47
C VAL A 341 -13.63 9.33 14.18
N PRO A 342 -14.78 9.86 13.71
CA PRO A 342 -15.95 9.04 13.40
C PRO A 342 -15.65 7.99 12.33
N GLY A 343 -15.99 6.73 12.64
CA GLY A 343 -15.82 5.61 11.71
C GLY A 343 -14.37 5.16 11.51
N MET A 344 -13.46 5.56 12.41
CA MET A 344 -12.03 5.22 12.34
C MET A 344 -11.80 3.72 12.16
N GLN A 345 -11.01 3.36 11.15
CA GLN A 345 -10.49 2.02 10.96
C GLN A 345 -8.99 1.99 11.27
N ILE A 346 -8.56 1.01 12.05
CA ILE A 346 -7.14 0.83 12.39
C ILE A 346 -6.68 -0.52 11.85
N ALA A 347 -5.56 -0.50 11.11
CA ALA A 347 -4.80 -1.69 10.78
C ALA A 347 -3.60 -1.82 11.73
N THR A 348 -3.15 -3.05 11.99
CA THR A 348 -1.93 -3.29 12.76
C THR A 348 -1.14 -4.50 12.23
N ASP A 349 0.14 -4.55 12.57
CA ASP A 349 1.04 -5.67 12.27
C ASP A 349 1.39 -6.42 13.55
N ILE A 350 1.48 -7.75 13.48
CA ILE A 350 1.99 -8.63 14.55
C ILE A 350 3.10 -9.53 14.01
N ILE A 351 4.16 -9.74 14.80
CA ILE A 351 5.24 -10.69 14.53
C ILE A 351 5.20 -11.79 15.58
N CYS A 352 4.68 -12.97 15.20
CA CYS A 352 4.69 -14.15 16.05
C CYS A 352 6.08 -14.82 16.07
N GLY A 353 6.48 -15.32 17.23
CA GLY A 353 7.70 -16.11 17.38
C GLY A 353 8.98 -15.30 17.44
N PHE A 354 8.90 -14.04 17.90
CA PHE A 354 10.09 -13.23 18.12
C PHE A 354 11.06 -13.95 19.10
N PRO A 355 12.39 -13.87 18.92
CA PRO A 355 13.34 -14.53 19.81
C PRO A 355 13.13 -14.14 21.28
N GLY A 356 12.81 -15.12 22.13
CA GLY A 356 12.52 -14.92 23.55
C GLY A 356 11.03 -14.97 23.92
N GLU A 357 10.11 -14.96 22.95
CA GLU A 357 8.65 -14.97 23.18
C GLU A 357 8.19 -16.23 23.94
N THR A 358 7.67 -16.03 25.15
CA THR A 358 7.07 -17.09 25.98
C THR A 358 5.60 -17.32 25.64
N ASP A 359 4.98 -18.32 26.26
CA ASP A 359 3.55 -18.59 26.08
C ASP A 359 2.69 -17.48 26.71
N GLU A 360 3.14 -16.89 27.83
CA GLU A 360 2.51 -15.74 28.47
C GLU A 360 2.57 -14.48 27.60
N ASP A 361 3.71 -14.22 26.94
CA ASP A 361 3.83 -13.09 26.00
C ASP A 361 2.90 -13.24 24.80
N PHE A 362 2.78 -14.46 24.29
CA PHE A 362 1.89 -14.77 23.19
C PHE A 362 0.41 -14.64 23.61
N ALA A 363 0.06 -15.11 24.82
CA ALA A 363 -1.28 -14.95 25.37
C ALA A 363 -1.70 -13.47 25.46
N GLN A 364 -0.81 -12.59 25.93
CA GLN A 364 -1.07 -11.13 25.95
C GLN A 364 -1.32 -10.56 24.55
N THR A 365 -0.61 -11.08 23.53
CA THR A 365 -0.84 -10.71 22.12
C THR A 365 -2.21 -11.15 21.63
N VAL A 366 -2.63 -12.37 21.97
CA VAL A 366 -3.96 -12.88 21.64
C VAL A 366 -5.05 -12.04 22.31
N ASP A 367 -4.88 -11.68 23.58
CA ASP A 367 -5.85 -10.88 24.32
C ASP A 367 -5.99 -9.48 23.74
N LEU A 368 -4.89 -8.82 23.36
CA LEU A 368 -4.93 -7.53 22.67
C LEU A 368 -5.77 -7.56 21.37
N ILE A 369 -5.64 -8.63 20.58
CA ILE A 369 -6.43 -8.78 19.34
C ILE A 369 -7.92 -9.03 19.66
N LYS A 370 -8.24 -9.78 20.71
CA LYS A 370 -9.62 -10.01 21.16
C LYS A 370 -10.28 -8.76 21.70
N ASP A 371 -9.53 -7.88 22.36
CA ASP A 371 -10.03 -6.62 22.92
C ASP A 371 -10.51 -5.69 21.80
N TYR A 372 -9.66 -5.45 20.80
CA TYR A 372 -9.92 -4.44 19.77
C TYR A 372 -10.70 -4.96 18.56
N LYS A 373 -10.60 -6.26 18.24
CA LYS A 373 -11.27 -6.89 17.08
C LYS A 373 -11.10 -6.08 15.78
N LEU A 374 -9.89 -5.58 15.56
CA LEU A 374 -9.56 -4.74 14.40
C LEU A 374 -9.89 -5.47 13.09
N ALA A 375 -10.42 -4.73 12.12
CA ALA A 375 -10.78 -5.29 10.82
C ALA A 375 -9.55 -5.84 10.06
N GLN A 376 -8.38 -5.21 10.25
CA GLN A 376 -7.14 -5.54 9.55
C GLN A 376 -6.00 -5.80 10.55
N VAL A 377 -5.51 -7.04 10.58
CA VAL A 377 -4.33 -7.45 11.36
C VAL A 377 -3.41 -8.25 10.44
N HIS A 378 -2.22 -7.74 10.18
CA HIS A 378 -1.22 -8.46 9.40
C HIS A 378 -0.37 -9.34 10.32
N ILE A 379 -0.64 -10.63 10.30
CA ILE A 379 0.06 -11.62 11.12
C ILE A 379 1.25 -12.17 10.32
N SER A 380 2.46 -11.90 10.80
CA SER A 380 3.71 -12.39 10.22
C SER A 380 4.45 -13.31 11.19
N GLN A 381 5.23 -14.25 10.65
CA GLN A 381 6.18 -15.03 11.44
C GLN A 381 7.51 -14.27 11.53
N PHE A 382 8.21 -14.40 12.66
CA PHE A 382 9.57 -13.88 12.77
C PHE A 382 10.51 -14.65 11.84
N TYR A 383 11.24 -13.91 11.00
CA TYR A 383 12.33 -14.44 10.20
C TYR A 383 13.64 -13.72 10.55
N PRO A 384 14.70 -14.44 10.95
CA PRO A 384 15.98 -13.84 11.29
C PRO A 384 16.63 -13.27 10.03
N ARG A 385 17.00 -11.99 10.08
CA ARG A 385 17.64 -11.29 8.95
C ARG A 385 19.14 -11.17 9.20
N PRO A 386 20.01 -11.69 8.31
CA PRO A 386 21.46 -11.63 8.51
C PRO A 386 21.96 -10.21 8.80
N GLY A 387 22.74 -10.02 9.87
CA GLY A 387 23.27 -8.72 10.28
C GLY A 387 22.43 -7.96 11.32
N THR A 388 21.18 -8.37 11.58
CA THR A 388 20.38 -7.73 12.64
C THR A 388 20.69 -8.33 14.03
N PRO A 389 20.51 -7.57 15.13
CA PRO A 389 20.68 -8.12 16.48
C PRO A 389 19.81 -9.35 16.76
N ALA A 390 18.53 -9.33 16.36
CA ALA A 390 17.59 -10.42 16.59
C ALA A 390 17.97 -11.72 15.85
N ALA A 391 18.74 -11.63 14.76
CA ALA A 391 19.21 -12.82 14.06
C ALA A 391 20.22 -13.66 14.87
N ARG A 392 20.87 -13.06 15.88
CA ARG A 392 21.82 -13.73 16.78
C ARG A 392 21.16 -14.25 18.06
N MET A 393 19.91 -13.89 18.32
CA MET A 393 19.17 -14.30 19.52
C MET A 393 18.71 -15.76 19.42
N LYS A 394 18.46 -16.39 20.57
CA LYS A 394 17.94 -17.77 20.63
C LYS A 394 16.53 -17.81 20.06
N LYS A 395 16.36 -18.56 18.97
CA LYS A 395 15.09 -18.65 18.25
C LYS A 395 14.06 -19.49 19.00
N VAL A 396 12.80 -19.11 18.87
CA VAL A 396 11.66 -19.97 19.20
C VAL A 396 11.60 -21.12 18.18
N PRO A 397 11.33 -22.37 18.60
CA PRO A 397 11.20 -23.50 17.68
C PRO A 397 10.17 -23.26 16.58
N SER A 398 10.52 -23.58 15.32
CA SER A 398 9.69 -23.26 14.15
C SER A 398 8.29 -23.87 14.19
N ASN A 399 8.10 -25.01 14.86
CA ASN A 399 6.79 -25.62 15.07
C ASN A 399 5.90 -24.75 15.98
N VAL A 400 6.48 -24.19 17.05
CA VAL A 400 5.78 -23.26 17.96
C VAL A 400 5.42 -21.97 17.24
N VAL A 401 6.34 -21.39 16.47
CA VAL A 401 6.07 -20.18 15.66
C VAL A 401 4.90 -20.40 14.69
N LYS A 402 4.90 -21.55 14.00
CA LYS A 402 3.79 -21.92 13.09
C LYS A 402 2.48 -22.11 13.84
N GLN A 403 2.50 -22.79 14.99
CA GLN A 403 1.32 -22.96 15.83
C GLN A 403 0.74 -21.63 16.28
N ARG A 404 1.56 -20.74 16.87
CA ARG A 404 1.17 -19.40 17.31
C ARG A 404 0.57 -18.57 16.18
N SER A 405 1.21 -18.56 15.00
CA SER A 405 0.66 -17.83 13.85
C SER A 405 -0.71 -18.35 13.43
N ARG A 406 -0.92 -19.69 13.42
CA ARG A 406 -2.22 -20.29 13.07
C ARG A 406 -3.29 -20.00 14.11
N GLU A 407 -2.92 -20.05 15.39
CA GLU A 407 -3.82 -19.75 16.49
C GLU A 407 -4.27 -18.29 16.45
N LEU A 408 -3.34 -17.35 16.28
CA LEU A 408 -3.68 -15.93 16.18
C LEU A 408 -4.52 -15.63 14.94
N THR A 409 -4.23 -16.28 13.81
CA THR A 409 -5.08 -16.19 12.60
C THR A 409 -6.49 -16.71 12.89
N ALA A 410 -6.64 -17.86 13.55
CA ALA A 410 -7.96 -18.39 13.91
C ALA A 410 -8.73 -17.44 14.85
N VAL A 411 -8.05 -16.80 15.80
CA VAL A 411 -8.66 -15.78 16.66
C VAL A 411 -9.10 -14.56 15.83
N PHE A 412 -8.26 -14.05 14.95
CA PHE A 412 -8.59 -12.93 14.06
C PHE A 412 -9.74 -13.24 13.10
N GLU A 413 -9.85 -14.48 12.62
CA GLU A 413 -10.93 -14.95 11.76
C GLU A 413 -12.22 -15.28 12.53
N SER A 414 -12.15 -15.45 13.87
CA SER A 414 -13.31 -15.82 14.69
C SER A 414 -14.33 -14.70 14.88
N PHE A 415 -13.95 -13.44 14.65
CA PHE A 415 -14.85 -12.29 14.74
C PHE A 415 -15.15 -11.69 13.37
N THR A 416 -16.39 -11.26 13.19
CA THR A 416 -16.86 -10.60 11.97
C THR A 416 -16.55 -9.11 12.04
N PRO A 417 -15.77 -8.55 11.10
CA PRO A 417 -15.55 -7.11 11.01
C PRO A 417 -16.79 -6.41 10.43
N TYR A 418 -16.81 -5.08 10.48
CA TYR A 418 -17.81 -4.24 9.83
C TYR A 418 -19.27 -4.52 10.27
N ILE A 419 -19.47 -4.94 11.52
CA ILE A 419 -20.82 -5.20 12.04
C ILE A 419 -21.67 -3.93 11.92
N GLY A 420 -22.86 -4.08 11.35
CA GLY A 420 -23.82 -2.98 11.20
C GLY A 420 -23.55 -2.03 10.03
N VAL A 421 -22.67 -2.39 9.07
CA VAL A 421 -22.57 -1.66 7.79
C VAL A 421 -23.56 -2.15 6.74
N GLU A 422 -24.04 -3.39 6.85
CA GLU A 422 -25.04 -3.95 5.94
C GLU A 422 -26.32 -3.11 5.93
N GLY A 423 -26.83 -2.82 4.75
CA GLY A 423 -28.00 -1.98 4.52
C GLY A 423 -27.74 -0.47 4.57
N LYS A 424 -26.56 -0.01 5.02
CA LYS A 424 -26.20 1.41 4.96
C LYS A 424 -25.90 1.86 3.54
N VAL A 425 -26.12 3.15 3.30
CA VAL A 425 -25.75 3.83 2.05
C VAL A 425 -24.51 4.66 2.33
N GLU A 426 -23.41 4.36 1.64
CA GLU A 426 -22.13 5.04 1.81
C GLU A 426 -21.59 5.53 0.46
N ARG A 427 -20.83 6.63 0.49
CA ARG A 427 -20.06 7.08 -0.67
C ARG A 427 -18.80 6.23 -0.78
N ILE A 428 -18.48 5.77 -1.99
CA ILE A 428 -17.23 5.08 -2.31
C ILE A 428 -16.46 5.80 -3.41
N TRP A 429 -15.13 5.67 -3.39
CA TRP A 429 -14.22 6.13 -4.44
C TRP A 429 -13.69 4.93 -5.22
N ILE A 430 -14.00 4.86 -6.51
CA ILE A 430 -13.74 3.68 -7.35
C ILE A 430 -12.44 3.90 -8.12
N THR A 431 -11.41 3.13 -7.82
CA THR A 431 -10.09 3.30 -8.43
C THR A 431 -9.49 2.01 -8.95
N ASP A 432 -10.04 0.85 -8.62
CA ASP A 432 -9.44 -0.44 -8.98
C ASP A 432 -10.47 -1.43 -9.54
N ILE A 433 -9.97 -2.51 -10.14
CA ILE A 433 -10.77 -3.63 -10.63
C ILE A 433 -10.34 -4.87 -9.83
N ALA A 434 -11.32 -5.64 -9.38
CA ALA A 434 -11.05 -6.84 -8.60
C ALA A 434 -10.34 -7.90 -9.46
N SER A 435 -9.67 -8.84 -8.80
CA SER A 435 -8.95 -9.92 -9.46
C SER A 435 -9.83 -10.88 -10.28
N ASP A 436 -11.14 -10.87 -10.04
CA ASP A 436 -12.10 -11.62 -10.85
C ASP A 436 -12.43 -10.95 -12.19
N GLY A 437 -12.02 -9.70 -12.39
CA GLY A 437 -12.31 -8.91 -13.60
C GLY A 437 -13.78 -8.54 -13.78
N ILE A 438 -14.63 -8.82 -12.78
CA ILE A 438 -16.09 -8.59 -12.82
C ILE A 438 -16.45 -7.39 -11.95
N HIS A 439 -15.86 -7.30 -10.76
CA HIS A 439 -16.20 -6.24 -9.81
C HIS A 439 -15.24 -5.06 -9.94
N LEU A 440 -15.81 -3.86 -9.86
CA LEU A 440 -15.04 -2.66 -9.55
C LEU A 440 -14.82 -2.60 -8.03
N VAL A 441 -13.68 -2.04 -7.65
CA VAL A 441 -13.28 -1.85 -6.26
C VAL A 441 -13.29 -0.37 -5.96
N GLY A 442 -14.09 0.00 -4.96
CA GLY A 442 -13.98 1.30 -4.34
C GLY A 442 -13.80 1.22 -2.83
N HIS A 443 -13.42 2.34 -2.23
CA HIS A 443 -13.21 2.44 -0.79
C HIS A 443 -14.23 3.37 -0.15
N THR A 444 -14.75 3.00 1.02
CA THR A 444 -15.55 3.93 1.85
C THR A 444 -14.65 4.98 2.51
N LYS A 445 -15.25 5.92 3.23
CA LYS A 445 -14.51 6.90 4.05
C LYS A 445 -13.56 6.23 5.07
N GLY A 446 -13.97 5.09 5.63
CA GLY A 446 -13.13 4.28 6.54
C GLY A 446 -12.12 3.39 5.82
N TYR A 447 -11.93 3.59 4.51
CA TYR A 447 -11.07 2.75 3.67
C TYR A 447 -11.49 1.27 3.64
N ILE A 448 -12.79 0.99 3.82
CA ILE A 448 -13.36 -0.35 3.69
C ILE A 448 -13.51 -0.65 2.20
N GLN A 449 -13.00 -1.79 1.75
CA GLN A 449 -13.10 -2.22 0.37
C GLN A 449 -14.54 -2.65 0.03
N VAL A 450 -15.13 -2.00 -0.97
CA VAL A 450 -16.48 -2.27 -1.49
C VAL A 450 -16.38 -2.79 -2.91
N LEU A 451 -16.93 -3.98 -3.14
CA LEU A 451 -17.05 -4.60 -4.45
C LEU A 451 -18.42 -4.27 -5.04
N VAL A 452 -18.41 -3.68 -6.24
CA VAL A 452 -19.63 -3.28 -6.97
C VAL A 452 -19.58 -3.74 -8.41
N ILE A 453 -20.74 -4.07 -8.97
CA ILE A 453 -20.87 -4.37 -10.41
C ILE A 453 -21.20 -3.06 -11.12
N GLY A 454 -20.43 -2.73 -12.16
CA GLY A 454 -20.63 -1.51 -12.95
C GLY A 454 -19.72 -1.46 -14.18
N PRO A 455 -20.00 -0.58 -15.15
CA PRO A 455 -19.15 -0.41 -16.31
C PRO A 455 -17.80 0.21 -15.92
N GLU A 456 -16.73 -0.17 -16.63
CA GLU A 456 -15.37 0.36 -16.41
C GLU A 456 -15.29 1.89 -16.53
N SER A 457 -16.23 2.54 -17.21
CA SER A 457 -16.34 4.00 -17.26
C SER A 457 -16.54 4.66 -15.88
N MET A 458 -16.90 3.89 -14.85
CA MET A 458 -16.98 4.37 -13.46
C MET A 458 -15.61 4.49 -12.78
N MET A 459 -14.55 3.95 -13.37
CA MET A 459 -13.20 4.07 -12.84
C MET A 459 -12.77 5.53 -12.71
N GLY A 460 -12.27 5.89 -11.53
CA GLY A 460 -11.90 7.25 -11.19
C GLY A 460 -13.08 8.16 -10.82
N SER A 461 -14.27 7.62 -10.63
CA SER A 461 -15.44 8.33 -10.12
C SER A 461 -15.73 7.99 -8.66
N SER A 462 -16.72 8.67 -8.08
CA SER A 462 -17.28 8.29 -6.78
C SER A 462 -18.75 7.94 -6.94
N ALA A 463 -19.29 7.07 -6.10
CA ALA A 463 -20.67 6.63 -6.19
C ALA A 463 -21.29 6.45 -4.80
N MET A 464 -22.60 6.69 -4.69
CA MET A 464 -23.39 6.28 -3.53
C MET A 464 -23.79 4.82 -3.71
N VAL A 465 -23.45 3.98 -2.73
CA VAL A 465 -23.63 2.53 -2.78
C VAL A 465 -24.37 2.06 -1.55
N LYS A 466 -25.38 1.22 -1.76
CA LYS A 466 -26.03 0.48 -0.67
C LYS A 466 -25.25 -0.81 -0.42
N ILE A 467 -24.74 -0.99 0.79
CA ILE A 467 -24.07 -2.23 1.17
C ILE A 467 -25.10 -3.35 1.30
N THR A 468 -24.92 -4.43 0.54
CA THR A 468 -25.87 -5.56 0.47
C THR A 468 -25.41 -6.76 1.26
N SER A 469 -24.10 -6.94 1.43
CA SER A 469 -23.56 -8.03 2.26
C SER A 469 -22.15 -7.71 2.76
N VAL A 470 -21.76 -8.37 3.86
CA VAL A 470 -20.47 -8.18 4.53
C VAL A 470 -19.64 -9.46 4.43
N GLY A 471 -18.47 -9.35 3.82
CA GLY A 471 -17.42 -10.36 3.88
C GLY A 471 -16.36 -10.02 4.94
N ARG A 472 -15.38 -10.92 5.11
CA ARG A 472 -14.29 -10.73 6.07
C ARG A 472 -13.30 -9.64 5.64
N TRP A 473 -13.07 -9.52 4.33
CA TRP A 473 -12.02 -8.68 3.75
C TRP A 473 -12.60 -7.48 3.01
N SER A 474 -13.74 -7.68 2.37
CA SER A 474 -14.49 -6.68 1.62
C SER A 474 -15.98 -6.77 1.93
N VAL A 475 -16.71 -5.73 1.57
CA VAL A 475 -18.17 -5.70 1.55
C VAL A 475 -18.65 -5.62 0.10
N PHE A 476 -19.90 -6.01 -0.15
CA PHE A 476 -20.51 -5.94 -1.47
C PHE A 476 -21.62 -4.90 -1.44
N GLY A 477 -21.83 -4.23 -2.56
CA GLY A 477 -22.89 -3.23 -2.65
C GLY A 477 -23.45 -3.03 -4.05
N GLU A 478 -24.60 -2.36 -4.07
CA GLU A 478 -25.29 -1.95 -5.28
C GLU A 478 -25.18 -0.43 -5.45
N VAL A 479 -24.77 0.00 -6.64
CA VAL A 479 -24.67 1.41 -6.99
C VAL A 479 -26.08 2.00 -7.08
N ILE A 480 -26.33 3.06 -6.29
CA ILE A 480 -27.57 3.83 -6.33
C ILE A 480 -27.41 5.01 -7.29
N GLU A 481 -26.31 5.74 -7.15
CA GLU A 481 -26.06 6.98 -7.88
C GLU A 481 -24.57 7.13 -8.15
N ILE A 482 -24.21 7.46 -9.39
CA ILE A 482 -22.84 7.81 -9.76
C ILE A 482 -22.70 9.32 -9.56
N LEU A 483 -21.77 9.70 -8.69
CA LEU A 483 -21.40 11.10 -8.49
C LEU A 483 -20.32 11.44 -9.53
N CYS A 484 -20.78 11.68 -10.76
CA CYS A 484 -19.94 12.21 -11.83
C CYS A 484 -19.54 13.65 -11.47
N GLN A 485 -18.27 13.96 -11.65
CA GLN A 485 -17.86 15.35 -11.70
C GLN A 485 -18.22 15.88 -13.08
N ASN A 486 -19.11 16.86 -13.14
CA ASN A 486 -19.15 17.76 -14.28
C ASN A 486 -17.74 18.35 -14.35
N ASN A 487 -16.97 17.95 -15.37
CA ASN A 487 -16.03 18.89 -15.93
C ASN A 487 -16.92 20.06 -16.34
N GLU A 488 -16.81 21.20 -15.67
CA GLU A 488 -17.26 22.42 -16.32
C GLU A 488 -16.46 22.49 -17.62
N ASP A 489 -17.17 22.24 -18.72
CA ASP A 489 -16.75 22.66 -20.04
C ASP A 489 -16.30 24.11 -19.88
N VAL A 490 -15.00 24.34 -20.05
CA VAL A 490 -14.49 25.67 -20.34
C VAL A 490 -15.35 26.16 -21.51
N PRO A 491 -16.11 27.25 -21.38
CA PRO A 491 -16.89 27.74 -22.49
C PRO A 491 -15.92 27.98 -23.64
N SER A 492 -16.16 27.29 -24.74
CA SER A 492 -15.57 27.67 -26.02
C SER A 492 -15.99 29.11 -26.27
N GLU A 493 -15.02 30.02 -26.18
CA GLU A 493 -15.21 31.38 -26.68
C GLU A 493 -15.36 31.28 -28.20
N GLU A 494 -16.59 31.13 -28.66
CA GLU A 494 -16.99 31.52 -30.01
C GLU A 494 -18.16 32.50 -29.90
N ALA A 495 -17.80 33.80 -29.94
CA ALA A 495 -18.32 34.75 -30.91
C ALA A 495 -18.14 36.18 -30.36
N CYS A 496 -17.05 36.85 -30.74
CA CYS A 496 -17.08 38.30 -30.84
C CYS A 496 -16.67 38.70 -32.26
N ALA A 497 -17.61 39.37 -32.93
CA ALA A 497 -17.56 39.72 -34.33
C ALA A 497 -16.34 40.58 -34.68
N CYS A 498 -15.63 40.16 -35.72
CA CYS A 498 -14.67 40.98 -36.44
C CYS A 498 -15.37 42.23 -36.98
N SER A 499 -14.85 43.41 -36.64
CA SER A 499 -14.99 44.62 -37.45
C SER A 499 -13.95 45.67 -37.05
N LYS A 500 -13.02 45.89 -38.00
CA LYS A 500 -12.29 47.13 -38.32
C LYS A 500 -10.79 47.18 -38.01
N GLU A 501 -10.12 47.62 -39.08
CA GLU A 501 -8.70 47.68 -39.38
C GLU A 501 -7.94 48.73 -38.56
N GLN A 502 -6.61 48.60 -38.60
CA GLN A 502 -5.62 49.46 -37.95
C GLN A 502 -5.21 50.69 -38.78
N GLU A 503 -4.63 51.64 -38.02
CA GLU A 503 -3.65 52.69 -38.34
C GLU A 503 -4.16 54.14 -38.56
N PRO A 504 -3.31 55.16 -38.30
CA PRO A 504 -2.40 55.34 -37.15
C PRO A 504 -2.56 56.74 -36.53
N CYS A 505 -2.08 56.96 -35.29
CA CYS A 505 -1.98 58.32 -34.75
C CYS A 505 -0.62 58.60 -34.11
N SER A 506 -0.02 59.64 -34.66
CA SER A 506 1.22 60.32 -34.35
C SER A 506 1.22 61.04 -33.00
N ALA A 507 2.41 61.07 -32.39
CA ALA A 507 3.07 62.18 -31.70
C ALA A 507 2.40 62.84 -30.47
N THR A 508 3.18 62.84 -29.37
CA THR A 508 3.62 63.93 -28.44
C THR A 508 3.57 63.41 -27.00
N SER A 509 4.71 63.09 -26.40
CA SER A 509 5.61 63.93 -25.59
C SER A 509 5.16 64.09 -24.12
N ASP A 510 6.16 63.95 -23.25
CA ASP A 510 6.23 64.41 -21.86
C ASP A 510 5.46 63.59 -20.81
N CYS A 511 5.97 63.32 -19.60
CA CYS A 511 7.30 63.25 -19.00
C CYS A 511 7.06 62.73 -17.57
N CYS A 512 8.02 61.98 -17.01
CA CYS A 512 8.54 62.04 -15.62
C CYS A 512 7.54 62.33 -14.46
N ASN A 513 7.54 61.66 -13.31
CA ASN A 513 8.61 61.00 -12.57
C ASN A 513 8.05 60.58 -11.18
N GLN A 514 8.77 59.68 -10.52
CA GLN A 514 8.97 59.59 -9.06
C GLN A 514 7.88 58.95 -8.15
N ASN A 515 8.04 57.63 -7.94
CA ASN A 515 8.35 56.93 -6.67
C ASN A 515 8.74 57.79 -5.43
N PRO A 516 8.83 57.20 -4.21
CA PRO A 516 7.88 56.36 -3.44
C PRO A 516 7.93 56.79 -1.93
N THR A 517 7.70 55.85 -0.99
CA THR A 517 7.94 55.91 0.49
C THR A 517 6.80 56.53 1.35
N LEU A 518 6.50 56.10 2.58
CA LEU A 518 7.01 55.10 3.54
C LEU A 518 5.91 54.90 4.63
N GLU A 519 5.95 53.77 5.36
CA GLU A 519 5.73 53.59 6.83
C GLU A 519 4.62 54.38 7.58
N ALA A 520 4.00 53.94 8.68
CA ALA A 520 3.92 52.73 9.51
C ALA A 520 3.01 53.14 10.71
N THR A 521 2.73 52.19 11.61
CA THR A 521 2.51 52.42 13.07
C THR A 521 1.20 53.14 13.49
N THR A 522 0.43 52.80 14.54
CA THR A 522 0.45 51.74 15.57
C THR A 522 -0.79 51.94 16.47
N LEU A 523 -1.21 50.85 17.14
CA LEU A 523 -1.52 50.74 18.59
C LEU A 523 -2.90 51.12 19.20
N LEU A 524 -3.32 50.18 20.08
CA LEU A 524 -4.03 50.31 21.39
C LEU A 524 -5.55 50.54 21.34
N ARG A 525 -6.38 50.10 22.28
CA ARG A 525 -6.46 49.01 23.29
C ARG A 525 -7.81 49.26 24.02
N ASN A 526 -8.41 48.20 24.57
CA ASN A 526 -9.37 48.18 25.69
C ASN A 526 -10.88 48.42 25.44
N ASP A 527 -11.60 47.30 25.59
CA ASP A 527 -12.91 47.02 26.25
C ASP A 527 -13.22 47.85 27.54
N PRO A 528 -14.39 47.73 28.24
CA PRO A 528 -15.61 46.91 28.01
C PRO A 528 -16.98 47.57 28.38
N ASN A 529 -18.05 46.75 28.29
CA ASN A 529 -19.24 46.63 29.18
C ASN A 529 -20.68 46.99 28.70
N GLN A 530 -21.49 45.92 28.74
CA GLN A 530 -22.84 45.73 29.31
C GLN A 530 -24.14 46.08 28.55
N ASP A 531 -24.95 45.01 28.38
CA ASP A 531 -26.39 44.79 28.69
C ASP A 531 -27.40 45.88 28.23
N ASP A 532 -28.61 45.63 27.69
CA ASP A 532 -29.57 44.55 27.94
C ASP A 532 -30.80 44.68 26.97
N HIS A 533 -31.63 43.63 26.93
CA HIS A 533 -33.11 43.64 26.82
C HIS A 533 -33.94 43.67 25.50
N SER A 534 -34.82 42.65 25.47
CA SER A 534 -36.22 42.56 24.98
C SER A 534 -36.42 41.97 23.57
N SER A 535 -36.86 40.71 23.39
CA SER A 535 -38.10 40.00 23.76
C SER A 535 -39.28 40.23 22.79
N ARG A 536 -39.73 39.14 22.14
CA ARG A 536 -41.16 38.74 22.06
C ARG A 536 -41.34 37.36 21.40
N ASN A 537 -42.01 36.50 22.17
CA ASN A 537 -42.55 35.17 21.85
C ASN A 537 -43.86 35.25 21.05
N LEU A 538 -44.21 34.14 20.37
CA LEU A 538 -45.56 33.57 20.22
C LEU A 538 -45.41 32.02 20.07
N ILE A 539 -45.58 31.24 21.15
CA ILE A 539 -46.72 30.32 21.46
C ILE A 539 -46.95 29.26 20.35
N GLY A 540 -46.96 27.93 20.54
CA GLY A 540 -47.18 27.08 21.72
C GLY A 540 -48.29 26.07 21.41
N TRP A 541 -47.97 24.80 21.13
CA TRP A 541 -48.96 23.71 21.15
C TRP A 541 -48.33 22.37 21.57
N PHE A 542 -48.69 21.97 22.80
CA PHE A 542 -48.72 20.62 23.39
C PHE A 542 -47.45 19.95 23.95
N LEU A 543 -47.30 20.11 25.27
CA LEU A 543 -46.84 19.05 26.18
C LEU A 543 -47.86 18.86 27.32
N ARG A 544 -48.29 17.60 27.53
CA ARG A 544 -48.71 16.92 28.78
C ARG A 544 -49.69 15.81 28.39
N ASN A 545 -49.64 14.58 28.89
CA ASN A 545 -49.19 14.00 30.15
C ASN A 545 -48.99 12.48 29.86
N ARG A 546 -48.16 11.69 30.54
CA ARG A 546 -48.37 11.21 31.93
C ARG A 546 -47.17 10.35 32.37
N LYS A 547 -46.86 10.39 33.67
CA LYS A 547 -45.83 9.61 34.39
C LYS A 547 -46.51 8.75 35.48
N ASN A 548 -45.81 7.69 35.90
CA ASN A 548 -45.98 6.82 37.11
C ASN A 548 -47.12 5.78 37.07
N GLN A 549 -47.03 4.55 37.64
CA GLN A 549 -46.20 3.94 38.70
C GLN A 549 -46.37 2.39 38.67
N SER A 550 -45.31 1.58 38.77
CA SER A 550 -44.93 0.63 39.86
C SER A 550 -45.83 -0.59 40.21
N SER A 551 -45.18 -1.79 40.23
CA SER A 551 -45.18 -2.85 41.29
C SER A 551 -46.13 -4.07 41.26
N LYS A 552 -45.48 -5.27 41.26
CA LYS A 552 -45.80 -6.58 41.94
C LYS A 552 -46.98 -7.42 41.37
N LYS A 553 -47.00 -8.76 41.35
CA LYS A 553 -46.32 -9.83 42.14
C LYS A 553 -46.62 -11.24 41.53
N MET A 554 -45.70 -12.21 41.69
CA MET A 554 -45.85 -13.65 42.09
C MET A 554 -46.78 -14.60 41.27
N ASP A 555 -46.55 -15.91 41.10
CA ASP A 555 -45.61 -16.89 41.66
C ASP A 555 -45.70 -18.27 40.94
N LEU A 556 -44.84 -19.19 41.40
CA LEU A 556 -44.77 -20.67 41.31
C LEU A 556 -43.75 -21.24 40.31
N THR A 557 -42.50 -21.58 40.71
CA THR A 557 -42.02 -22.81 41.43
C THR A 557 -42.35 -24.11 40.69
N SER A 558 -41.53 -25.17 40.57
CA SER A 558 -40.17 -25.57 40.95
C SER A 558 -40.10 -27.09 40.60
N SER A 559 -38.90 -27.67 40.51
CA SER A 559 -38.65 -29.14 40.46
C SER A 559 -38.88 -29.79 39.09
N GLU A 560 -38.10 -30.74 38.57
CA GLU A 560 -37.13 -31.62 39.20
C GLU A 560 -36.21 -32.25 38.13
N SER A 561 -35.03 -32.62 38.58
CA SER A 561 -33.96 -33.30 37.86
C SER A 561 -34.21 -34.78 37.60
N LYS A 562 -33.70 -35.26 36.45
CA LYS A 562 -33.18 -36.62 36.16
C LYS A 562 -34.17 -37.80 36.21
N GLU A 563 -34.39 -38.43 35.04
CA GLU A 563 -33.73 -39.71 34.74
C GLU A 563 -33.84 -40.14 33.27
N LYS A 564 -32.69 -40.65 32.77
CA LYS A 564 -32.49 -41.71 31.76
C LYS A 564 -32.68 -41.42 30.27
N GLN A 565 -31.51 -41.15 29.67
CA GLN A 565 -30.98 -41.81 28.47
C GLN A 565 -31.75 -43.06 28.00
N ILE A 566 -32.07 -43.06 26.71
CA ILE A 566 -31.85 -44.09 25.67
C ILE A 566 -33.01 -43.96 24.66
N GLN A 567 -32.83 -43.16 23.61
CA GLN A 567 -32.90 -43.69 22.25
C GLN A 567 -32.42 -42.66 21.23
N ASP A 568 -31.67 -43.24 20.30
CA ASP A 568 -30.71 -42.66 19.42
C ASP A 568 -31.35 -42.19 18.10
N LEU A 569 -30.71 -41.19 17.49
CA LEU A 569 -30.54 -41.02 16.05
C LEU A 569 -31.74 -41.27 15.10
N SER A 570 -32.34 -40.18 14.58
CA SER A 570 -32.67 -40.09 13.14
C SER A 570 -33.04 -38.66 12.71
N HIS A 571 -32.07 -37.94 12.15
CA HIS A 571 -32.29 -37.08 10.97
C HIS A 571 -30.93 -36.73 10.37
N ARG A 572 -30.32 -37.72 9.69
CA ARG A 572 -29.21 -37.46 8.78
C ARG A 572 -29.77 -37.15 7.40
N SER A 573 -29.26 -36.06 6.84
CA SER A 573 -29.43 -35.59 5.46
C SER A 573 -29.46 -36.73 4.45
N ALA A 574 -30.47 -36.76 3.59
CA ALA A 574 -30.51 -37.65 2.44
C ALA A 574 -29.44 -37.22 1.42
N TRP A 575 -28.49 -38.11 1.13
CA TRP A 575 -27.49 -37.93 0.09
C TRP A 575 -28.16 -38.16 -1.25
N SER A 576 -27.90 -37.31 -2.24
CA SER A 576 -28.47 -37.51 -3.57
C SER A 576 -27.83 -38.73 -4.24
N LEU A 577 -28.53 -39.35 -5.18
CA LEU A 577 -28.01 -40.47 -5.98
C LEU A 577 -26.70 -40.12 -6.69
N VAL A 578 -26.49 -38.83 -6.99
CA VAL A 578 -25.26 -38.31 -7.60
C VAL A 578 -24.09 -38.35 -6.62
N ASP A 579 -24.32 -38.04 -5.34
CA ASP A 579 -23.29 -38.07 -4.30
C ASP A 579 -22.82 -39.51 -4.00
N ILE A 580 -23.76 -40.46 -4.05
CA ILE A 580 -23.47 -41.90 -3.90
C ILE A 580 -22.68 -42.42 -5.10
N ALA A 581 -23.01 -41.98 -6.32
CA ALA A 581 -22.28 -42.34 -7.54
C ALA A 581 -20.85 -41.77 -7.55
N LEU A 582 -20.67 -40.52 -7.12
CA LEU A 582 -19.35 -39.88 -7.01
C LEU A 582 -18.47 -40.56 -5.95
N LEU A 583 -19.02 -40.83 -4.76
CA LEU A 583 -18.26 -41.51 -3.71
C LEU A 583 -17.88 -42.94 -4.09
N SER A 584 -18.80 -43.68 -4.73
CA SER A 584 -18.50 -45.03 -5.20
C SER A 584 -17.44 -45.04 -6.30
N GLY A 585 -17.45 -44.06 -7.22
CA GLY A 585 -16.39 -43.86 -8.21
C GLY A 585 -15.03 -43.55 -7.59
N ILE A 586 -14.99 -42.66 -6.58
CA ILE A 586 -13.76 -42.31 -5.85
C ILE A 586 -13.22 -43.55 -5.12
N LEU A 587 -14.05 -44.30 -4.42
CA LEU A 587 -13.66 -45.54 -3.74
C LEU A 587 -13.11 -46.59 -4.71
N LEU A 588 -13.74 -46.78 -5.87
CA LEU A 588 -13.27 -47.72 -6.89
C LEU A 588 -11.90 -47.32 -7.46
N SER A 589 -11.66 -46.02 -7.66
CA SER A 589 -10.36 -45.50 -8.09
C SER A 589 -9.27 -45.72 -7.04
N LEU A 590 -9.61 -45.57 -5.76
CA LEU A 590 -8.68 -45.78 -4.66
C LEU A 590 -8.31 -47.26 -4.52
N PHE A 591 -9.29 -48.16 -4.64
CA PHE A 591 -9.04 -49.61 -4.62
C PHE A 591 -8.19 -50.09 -5.80
N THR A 592 -8.42 -49.55 -7.00
CA THR A 592 -7.63 -49.90 -8.18
C THR A 592 -6.18 -49.42 -8.06
N ILE A 593 -5.95 -48.22 -7.51
CA ILE A 593 -4.61 -47.71 -7.22
C ILE A 593 -3.90 -48.60 -6.20
N VAL A 594 -4.56 -48.97 -5.09
CA VAL A 594 -3.98 -49.85 -4.07
C VAL A 594 -3.65 -51.23 -4.65
N ALA A 595 -4.55 -51.81 -5.45
CA ALA A 595 -4.30 -53.09 -6.12
C ALA A 595 -3.10 -53.03 -7.09
N LEU A 596 -2.93 -51.93 -7.82
CA LEU A 596 -1.77 -51.69 -8.68
C LEU A 596 -0.47 -51.61 -7.86
N PHE A 597 -0.47 -50.89 -6.74
CA PHE A 597 0.70 -50.81 -5.86
C PHE A 597 1.06 -52.16 -5.24
N LEU A 598 0.08 -52.96 -4.83
CA LEU A 598 0.31 -54.30 -4.30
C LEU A 598 0.87 -55.25 -5.37
N ASN A 599 0.39 -55.16 -6.62
CA ASN A 599 0.88 -55.97 -7.74
C ASN A 599 2.29 -55.55 -8.20
N LEU A 600 2.60 -54.25 -8.16
CA LEU A 600 3.95 -53.75 -8.43
C LEU A 600 4.92 -54.13 -7.31
N GLY A 601 4.47 -54.08 -6.05
CA GLY A 601 5.24 -54.51 -4.88
C GLY A 601 5.56 -56.00 -4.90
N SER A 602 4.59 -56.86 -5.24
CA SER A 602 4.81 -58.31 -5.33
C SER A 602 5.77 -58.70 -6.45
N ARG A 603 5.74 -57.99 -7.59
CA ARG A 603 6.71 -58.19 -8.69
C ARG A 603 8.13 -57.76 -8.32
N SER A 604 8.29 -56.73 -7.49
CA SER A 604 9.61 -56.31 -7.00
C SER A 604 10.21 -57.27 -5.98
N LEU A 605 9.39 -58.03 -5.25
CA LEU A 605 9.83 -59.02 -4.26
C LEU A 605 10.19 -60.39 -4.88
N SER A 606 9.70 -60.69 -6.08
CA SER A 606 10.02 -61.93 -6.80
C SER A 606 11.31 -61.87 -7.63
N SER A 607 12.00 -60.72 -7.66
CA SER A 607 13.23 -60.48 -8.43
C SER A 607 14.48 -60.24 -7.55
N LYS A 608 14.44 -60.65 -6.28
CA LYS A 608 15.58 -60.60 -5.37
C LYS A 608 15.83 -61.94 -4.70
#